data_AF-A0A6C0ENR3-F1
#
_entry.id   AF-A0A6C0ENR3-F1
#
_cell.length_a   1.000
_cell.length_b   1.000
_cell.length_c   1.000
_cell.angle_alpha   90.00
_cell.angle_beta   90.00
_cell.angle_gamma   90.00
#
_symmetry.space_group_name_H-M   'P 1'
#
loop_
_entity.id
_entity.type
_entity.pdbx_description
1 polymer ?
#
loop_
_entity_poly.entity_id
_entity_poly.type
_entity_poly.pdbx_seq_one_letter_code
_entity_poly.pdbx_strand_id
1 'polypeptide(L)' 'MAEHLYVIKRDGVREPVSFDQILQRIRKLSDGLDHVNPDLVAQKVCMQLSDGV' A
#
# COMPACT_ATOMS: atom_id res chain seq x y z
N MET A 1 18.65 -7.58 -3.24
CA MET A 1 18.00 -7.00 -4.43
C MET A 1 16.64 -6.54 -3.94
N ALA A 2 16.37 -5.24 -3.87
CA ALA A 2 15.05 -4.77 -3.45
C ALA A 2 14.10 -5.05 -4.62
N GLU A 3 13.22 -6.04 -4.46
CA GLU A 3 12.17 -6.31 -5.43
C GLU A 3 11.20 -5.12 -5.39
N HIS A 4 11.30 -4.25 -6.40
CA HIS A 4 10.34 -3.20 -6.59
C HIS A 4 9.07 -3.84 -7.17
N LEU A 5 8.00 -3.84 -6.38
CA LEU A 5 6.68 -4.23 -6.87
C LEU A 5 6.20 -3.12 -7.82
N TYR A 6 5.56 -3.45 -8.94
CA TYR A 6 5.02 -2.46 -9.86
C TYR A 6 3.50 -2.61 -9.99
N VAL A 7 2.79 -1.48 -10.01
CA VAL A 7 1.36 -1.40 -10.34
C VAL A 7 1.18 -0.98 -11.80
N ILE A 8 0.16 -1.51 -12.47
CA ILE A 8 -0.27 -1.00 -13.78
C ILE A 8 -1.45 -0.06 -13.54
N LYS A 9 -1.24 1.24 -13.78
CA LYS A 9 -2.30 2.22 -13.69
C LYS A 9 -3.32 2.02 -14.82
N ARG A 10 -4.52 2.61 -14.67
CA ARG A 10 -5.62 2.48 -15.67
C ARG A 10 -5.27 3.04 -17.04
N ASP A 11 -4.27 3.91 -17.11
CA ASP A 11 -3.70 4.47 -18.33
C ASP A 11 -2.65 3.53 -18.98
N GLY A 12 -2.36 2.38 -18.38
CA GLY A 12 -1.38 1.40 -18.85
C GLY A 12 0.05 1.65 -18.38
N VAL A 13 0.29 2.71 -17.59
CA VAL A 13 1.64 3.06 -17.12
C VAL A 13 2.03 2.15 -15.95
N ARG A 14 3.23 1.55 -16.04
CA ARG A 14 3.86 0.85 -14.92
C ARG A 14 4.57 1.84 -14.01
N GLU A 15 4.16 1.86 -12.74
CA GLU A 15 4.83 2.65 -11.72
C GLU A 15 5.26 1.78 -10.54
N PRO A 16 6.39 2.09 -9.90
CA PRO A 16 6.83 1.37 -8.71
C PRO A 16 5.86 1.64 -7.55
N VAL A 17 5.49 0.57 -6.85
CA VAL A 17 4.69 0.66 -5.64
C VAL A 17 5.53 1.28 -4.53
N SER A 18 4.98 2.33 -3.92
CA SER A 18 5.55 2.95 -2.73
C SER A 18 4.76 2.53 -1.49
N PHE A 19 5.40 1.73 -0.63
CA PHE A 19 4.82 1.30 0.63
C PHE A 19 4.48 2.47 1.57
N ASP A 20 5.28 3.53 1.53
CA ASP A 20 5.07 4.73 2.33
C ASP A 20 3.75 5.44 1.96
N GLN A 21 3.44 5.53 0.66
CA GLN A 21 2.17 6.08 0.18
C GLN A 21 0.97 5.25 0.65
N ILE A 22 1.10 3.92 0.71
CA ILE A 22 0.05 3.02 1.21
C ILE A 22 -0.16 3.26 2.71
N LEU A 23 0.92 3.29 3.48
CA LEU A 23 0.87 3.50 4.92
C LEU A 23 0.23 4.85 5.27
N GLN A 24 0.67 5.92 4.63
CA GLN A 24 0.14 7.27 4.86
C GLN A 24 -1.36 7.34 4.56
N ARG A 25 -1.81 6.67 3.48
CA ARG A 25 -3.22 6.62 3.11
C ARG A 25 -4.05 5.86 4.13
N ILE A 26 -3.58 4.70 4.60
CA ILE A 26 -4.27 3.91 5.63
C ILE A 26 -4.34 4.68 6.94
N ARG A 27 -3.27 5.35 7.36
CA ARG A 27 -3.26 6.23 8.54
C ARG A 27 -4.30 7.34 8.44
N LYS A 28 -4.37 8.03 7.29
CA LYS A 28 -5.37 9.07 7.05
C LYS A 28 -6.81 8.54 7.08
N LEU A 29 -7.05 7.32 6.58
CA LEU A 29 -8.36 6.67 6.63
C LEU A 29 -8.73 6.12 8.00
N SER A 30 -7.74 5.83 8.84
CA SER A 30 -7.94 5.33 10.20
C SER A 30 -8.06 6.46 11.24
N ASP A 31 -8.03 7.71 10.79
CA ASP A 31 -8.22 8.87 11.66
C ASP A 31 -9.62 8.83 12.30
N GLY A 32 -9.68 8.94 13.63
CA GLY A 32 -10.91 8.79 14.41
C GLY A 32 -11.36 7.35 14.71
N LEU A 33 -10.53 6.34 14.44
CA LEU A 33 -10.80 4.95 14.82
C LEU A 33 -9.94 4.52 16.02
N ASP A 34 -10.52 4.52 17.22
CA ASP A 34 -9.80 4.27 18.49
C ASP A 34 -9.28 2.83 18.66
N HIS A 35 -9.81 1.87 17.90
CA HIS A 35 -9.46 0.44 18.00
C HIS A 35 -8.82 -0.12 16.73
N VAL A 36 -8.31 0.74 15.84
CA VAL A 36 -7.67 0.33 14.59
C VAL A 36 -6.18 0.67 14.64
N ASN A 37 -5.34 -0.34 14.36
CA ASN A 37 -3.91 -0.12 14.17
C ASN A 37 -3.60 -0.04 12.66
N PRO A 38 -3.38 1.17 12.11
CA PRO A 38 -3.15 1.36 10.68
C PRO A 38 -1.86 0.70 10.19
N ASP A 39 -0.82 0.61 11.04
CA ASP A 39 0.46 -0.02 10.68
C ASP A 39 0.29 -1.52 10.42
N LEU A 40 -0.46 -2.18 11.30
CA LEU A 40 -0.77 -3.61 11.18
C LEU A 40 -1.63 -3.91 9.94
N VAL A 41 -2.58 -3.03 9.62
CA VAL A 41 -3.39 -3.14 8.40
C VAL A 41 -2.52 -2.94 7.17
N ALA A 42 -1.67 -1.92 7.14
CA ALA A 42 -0.75 -1.66 6.04
C ALA A 42 0.18 -2.85 5.81
N GLN A 43 0.77 -3.42 6.86
CA GLN A 43 1.64 -4.60 6.75
C GLN A 43 0.93 -5.78 6.10
N LYS A 44 -0.31 -6.09 6.52
CA LYS A 44 -1.11 -7.19 5.94
C LYS A 44 -1.46 -6.94 4.48
N VAL A 45 -1.77 -5.70 4.09
CA VAL A 45 -2.05 -5.32 2.70
C VAL A 45 -0.79 -5.47 1.84
N CYS A 46 0.36 -5.01 2.34
CA CYS A 46 1.65 -5.13 1.66
C CYS A 46 2.06 -6.59 1.44
N MET A 47 1.71 -7.50 2.35
CA MET A 47 1.98 -8.94 2.19
C MET A 47 1.11 -9.63 1.12
N GLN A 48 -0.04 -9.05 0.76
CA GLN A 48 -0.93 -9.58 -0.27
C GLN A 48 -0.73 -8.91 -1.64
N LEU A 49 0.09 -7.87 -1.70
CA LEU A 49 0.43 -7.20 -2.96
C LEU A 49 1.23 -8.14 -3.85
N SER A 50 0.76 -8.26 -5.09
CA SER A 50 1.36 -9.08 -6.15
C SER A 50 1.70 -8.18 -7.34
N ASP A 51 2.78 -8.50 -8.06
CA ASP A 51 3.25 -7.67 -9.17
C ASP A 51 2.18 -7.54 -10.27
N GLY A 52 1.85 -6.30 -10.63
CA GLY A 52 0.87 -5.98 -11.67
C GLY A 52 -0.56 -5.66 -11.21
N VAL A 53 -0.85 -5.70 -9.90
CA VAL A 53 -2.15 -5.27 -9.31
C VAL A 53 -2.18 -3.76 -9.09
#